data_AF-A0AAW2U8Q9-F1
#
_entry.id   AF-A0AAW2U8Q9-F1
#
_cell.length_a   1.000
_cell.length_b   1.000
_cell.length_c   1.000
_cell.angle_alpha   90.00
_cell.angle_beta   90.00
_cell.angle_gamma   90.00
#
_symmetry.space_group_name_H-M   'P 1'
#
loop_
_entity.id
_entity.type
_entity.pdbx_description
1 polymer ?
#
loop_
_entity_poly.entity_id
_entity_poly.type
_entity_poly.pdbx_seq_one_letter_code
_entity_poly.pdbx_strand_id
1 'polypeptide(L)'
;MLAKQLWRIWFHSEKLLSRILRARYFPNGDLFSASLGTRPSFTCCSILAVHNLFRVGCRWRVVSGSNISVWTNPWIPQPCSFKPITQDPPTLAHLSVADLIDPDCCYWQVDLVKTIFWPEDSA
;
A
#
# COMPACT_ATOMS: atom_id res chain seq x y z
N MET A 1 16.71 10.10 -5.30
CA MET A 1 16.16 11.20 -6.13
C MET A 1 15.07 10.71 -7.11
N LEU A 2 15.30 9.66 -7.90
CA LEU A 2 14.31 9.08 -8.84
C LEU A 2 13.01 8.59 -8.20
N ALA A 3 13.07 7.86 -7.09
CA ALA A 3 11.87 7.36 -6.40
C ALA A 3 10.90 8.48 -6.02
N LYS A 4 11.43 9.63 -5.56
CA LYS A 4 10.64 10.82 -5.21
C LYS A 4 9.99 11.49 -6.43
N GLN A 5 10.67 11.47 -7.57
CA GLN A 5 10.10 11.99 -8.83
C GLN A 5 9.00 11.07 -9.35
N LEU A 6 9.23 9.76 -9.36
CA LEU A 6 8.24 8.76 -9.75
C LEU A 6 7.02 8.77 -8.82
N TRP A 7 7.22 8.97 -7.51
CA TRP A 7 6.13 9.16 -6.55
C TRP A 7 5.24 10.35 -6.90
N ARG A 8 5.84 11.50 -7.25
CA ARG A 8 5.08 12.68 -7.68
C ARG A 8 4.35 12.46 -8.99
N ILE A 9 4.96 11.77 -9.94
CA ILE A 9 4.34 11.42 -11.23
C ILE A 9 3.11 10.51 -10.99
N TRP A 10 3.23 9.57 -10.05
CA TRP A 10 2.17 8.64 -9.71
C TRP A 10 0.98 9.32 -9.03
N PHE A 11 1.21 10.12 -7.98
CA PHE A 11 0.14 10.86 -7.29
C PHE A 11 -0.46 12.00 -8.12
N HIS A 12 0.23 12.46 -9.17
CA HIS A 12 -0.25 13.52 -10.05
C HIS A 12 -0.38 13.01 -11.48
N SER A 13 -1.26 12.02 -11.69
CA SER A 13 -1.57 11.42 -13.00
C SER A 13 -2.02 12.43 -14.06
N GLU A 14 -2.63 13.54 -13.62
CA GLU A 14 -3.20 14.58 -14.49
C GLU A 14 -2.14 15.45 -15.20
N LYS A 15 -0.88 15.42 -14.75
CA LYS A 15 0.18 16.23 -15.36
C LYS A 15 0.58 15.66 -16.72
N LEU A 16 0.88 16.54 -17.67
CA LEU A 16 1.30 16.17 -19.03
C LEU A 16 2.44 15.15 -19.03
N LEU A 17 3.46 15.37 -18.19
CA LEU A 17 4.59 14.45 -18.03
C LEU A 17 4.13 13.05 -17.58
N SER A 18 3.22 12.98 -16.63
CA SER A 18 2.67 11.72 -16.12
C SER A 18 1.89 10.97 -17.20
N ARG A 19 1.10 11.69 -18.00
CA ARG A 19 0.35 11.13 -19.14
C ARG A 19 1.26 10.60 -20.24
N ILE A 20 2.32 11.33 -20.57
CA ILE A 20 3.33 10.89 -21.57
C ILE A 20 4.07 9.63 -21.09
N LEU A 21 4.50 9.62 -19.83
CA LEU A 21 5.18 8.46 -19.24
C LEU A 21 4.24 7.25 -19.16
N ARG A 22 2.97 7.47 -18.82
CA ARG A 22 1.94 6.43 -18.84
C ARG A 22 1.75 5.83 -20.22
N ALA A 23 1.51 6.67 -21.23
CA ALA A 23 1.35 6.20 -22.61
C ALA A 23 2.57 5.42 -23.12
N ARG A 24 3.78 5.77 -22.69
CA ARG A 24 5.02 5.14 -23.14
C ARG A 24 5.37 3.84 -22.40
N TYR A 25 5.13 3.76 -21.10
CA TYR A 25 5.64 2.68 -20.25
C TYR A 25 4.56 1.78 -19.64
N PHE A 26 3.31 2.25 -19.52
CA PHE A 26 2.19 1.50 -18.95
C PHE A 26 0.86 1.95 -19.61
N PRO A 27 0.70 1.70 -20.94
CA PRO A 27 -0.45 2.19 -21.70
C PRO A 27 -1.78 1.57 -21.27
N ASN A 28 -1.75 0.31 -20.79
CA ASN A 28 -2.95 -0.47 -20.47
C ASN A 28 -3.19 -0.63 -18.96
N GLY A 29 -2.51 0.15 -18.11
CA GLY A 29 -2.69 0.04 -16.67
C GLY A 29 -2.00 1.12 -15.85
N ASP A 30 -1.64 0.74 -14.63
CA ASP A 30 -0.99 1.61 -13.64
C ASP A 30 0.52 1.34 -13.60
N LEU A 31 1.26 2.16 -12.84
CA LEU A 31 2.69 1.95 -12.58
C LEU A 31 2.99 0.51 -12.10
N PHE A 32 2.03 -0.13 -11.41
CA PHE A 32 2.12 -1.50 -10.90
C PHE A 32 1.89 -2.60 -11.95
N SER A 33 1.38 -2.27 -13.14
CA SER A 33 1.21 -3.22 -14.24
C SER A 33 2.33 -3.11 -15.28
N ALA A 34 3.37 -2.31 -15.03
CA ALA A 34 4.50 -2.19 -15.92
C ALA A 34 5.24 -3.54 -16.00
N SER A 35 5.36 -4.10 -17.20
CA SER A 35 6.10 -5.34 -17.45
C SER A 35 7.36 -5.06 -18.26
N LEU A 36 8.43 -5.82 -18.00
CA LEU A 36 9.64 -5.80 -18.83
C LEU A 36 9.28 -6.36 -20.22
N GLY A 37 9.23 -5.50 -21.23
CA GLY A 37 9.24 -5.92 -22.63
C GLY A 37 10.60 -6.50 -23.06
N THR A 38 10.69 -6.94 -24.32
CA THR A 38 11.86 -7.65 -24.88
C THR A 38 13.16 -6.84 -24.88
N ARG A 39 13.11 -5.50 -24.77
CA ARG A 39 14.27 -4.61 -24.64
C ARG A 39 13.98 -3.48 -23.65
N PRO A 40 14.24 -3.65 -22.35
CA PRO A 40 13.96 -2.62 -21.37
C PRO A 40 14.94 -1.45 -21.52
N SER A 41 14.42 -0.23 -21.62
CA SER A 41 15.23 0.98 -21.49
C SER A 41 15.67 1.19 -20.04
N PHE A 42 16.76 1.91 -19.81
CA PHE A 42 17.24 2.24 -18.46
C PHE A 42 16.14 2.89 -17.58
N THR A 43 15.31 3.74 -18.18
CA THR A 43 14.15 4.36 -17.53
C THR A 43 13.10 3.33 -17.13
N CYS A 44 12.81 2.33 -17.96
CA CYS A 44 11.89 1.23 -17.65
C CYS A 44 12.41 0.38 -16.48
N CYS A 45 13.70 0.01 -16.49
CA CYS A 45 14.32 -0.69 -15.36
C CYS A 45 14.25 0.14 -14.07
N SER A 46 14.48 1.45 -14.16
CA SER A 46 14.42 2.36 -13.00
C SER A 46 13.01 2.46 -12.43
N ILE A 47 11.99 2.51 -13.29
CA ILE A 47 10.57 2.50 -12.89
C ILE A 47 10.24 1.19 -12.16
N LEU A 48 10.70 0.05 -12.69
CA LEU A 48 10.46 -1.27 -12.11
C LEU A 48 11.21 -1.49 -10.78
N ALA A 49 12.43 -0.97 -10.66
CA ALA A 49 13.18 -0.99 -9.41
C ALA A 49 12.45 -0.19 -8.32
N VAL A 50 11.92 0.98 -8.68
CA VAL A 50 11.14 1.81 -7.75
C VAL A 50 9.79 1.16 -7.42
N HIS A 51 9.16 0.48 -8.37
CA HIS A 51 7.98 -0.35 -8.13
C HIS A 51 8.24 -1.42 -7.06
N ASN A 52 9.31 -2.21 -7.21
CA ASN A 52 9.66 -3.25 -6.25
C ASN A 52 9.96 -2.65 -4.86
N LEU A 53 10.62 -1.50 -4.83
CA LEU A 53 10.90 -0.78 -3.59
C LEU A 53 9.63 -0.31 -2.89
N PHE A 54 8.63 0.18 -3.63
CA PHE A 54 7.33 0.53 -3.06
C PHE A 54 6.54 -0.69 -2.57
N ARG A 55 6.60 -1.82 -3.28
CA ARG A 55 5.91 -3.05 -2.86
C ARG A 55 6.42 -3.61 -1.53
N VAL A 56 7.72 -3.44 -1.25
CA VAL A 56 8.36 -3.98 -0.04
C VAL A 56 8.46 -2.94 1.08
N GLY A 57 8.63 -1.66 0.73
CA GLY A 57 8.94 -0.60 1.69
C GLY A 57 7.82 0.39 1.99
N CYS A 58 6.67 0.30 1.32
CA CYS A 58 5.54 1.19 1.61
C CYS A 58 4.50 0.53 2.51
N ARG A 59 3.99 1.34 3.43
CA ARG A 59 2.82 1.05 4.24
C ARG A 59 1.69 2.02 3.91
N TRP A 60 0.47 1.56 4.10
CA TRP A 60 -0.72 2.38 4.07
C TRP A 60 -0.73 3.35 5.25
N ARG A 61 -1.08 4.61 4.96
CA ARG A 61 -1.42 5.58 6.00
C ARG A 61 -2.92 5.49 6.23
N VAL A 62 -3.30 5.12 7.45
CA VAL A 62 -4.71 5.07 7.86
C VAL A 62 -5.24 6.50 7.97
N VAL A 63 -6.36 6.77 7.30
CA VAL A 63 -7.10 8.04 7.37
C VAL A 63 -8.55 7.74 7.74
N SER A 64 -9.27 7.04 6.86
CA SER A 64 -10.60 6.47 7.16
C SER A 64 -10.55 4.97 7.40
N GLY A 65 -9.60 4.25 6.78
CA GLY A 65 -9.44 2.80 6.96
C GLY A 65 -10.44 1.93 6.21
N SER A 66 -11.50 2.51 5.62
CA SER A 66 -12.61 1.79 4.98
C SER A 66 -12.20 0.93 3.78
N ASN A 67 -11.18 1.38 3.03
CA ASN A 67 -10.65 0.67 1.88
C ASN A 67 -9.33 -0.08 2.18
N ILE A 68 -8.99 -0.23 3.47
CA ILE A 68 -7.79 -0.92 3.92
C ILE A 68 -8.24 -2.20 4.63
N SER A 69 -8.11 -3.34 3.97
CA SER A 69 -8.23 -4.65 4.61
C SER A 69 -7.14 -4.84 5.68
N VAL A 70 -7.55 -5.30 6.86
CA VAL A 70 -6.65 -5.53 8.00
C VAL A 70 -5.55 -6.54 7.68
N TRP A 71 -5.92 -7.63 7.02
CA TRP A 71 -5.05 -8.80 6.85
C TRP A 71 -4.19 -8.70 5.58
N THR A 72 -4.76 -8.15 4.51
CA THR A 72 -4.08 -8.16 3.20
C THR A 72 -3.13 -6.99 3.03
N ASN A 73 -3.45 -5.82 3.58
CA ASN A 73 -2.70 -4.60 3.32
C ASN A 73 -1.59 -4.34 4.37
N PRO A 74 -0.42 -3.82 3.97
CA PRO A 74 0.62 -3.40 4.90
C PRO A 74 0.28 -2.07 5.57
N TRP A 75 -0.30 -2.04 6.78
CA TRP A 75 -0.72 -0.80 7.46
C TRP A 75 -0.16 -0.62 8.89
N ILE A 76 0.39 -1.68 9.51
CA ILE A 76 0.94 -1.65 10.87
C ILE A 76 2.41 -1.20 10.82
N PRO A 77 2.93 -0.42 11.80
CA PRO A 77 4.34 0.00 11.84
C PRO A 77 5.35 -1.15 11.99
N GLN A 78 4.97 -2.23 12.66
CA GLN A 78 5.81 -3.40 12.93
C GLN A 78 4.96 -4.66 12.78
N PRO A 79 5.55 -5.82 12.45
CA PRO A 79 6.96 -6.07 12.09
C PRO A 79 7.34 -5.54 10.68
N CYS A 80 8.54 -5.83 10.18
CA CYS A 80 9.06 -5.35 8.88
C CYS A 80 8.17 -5.67 7.66
N SER A 81 7.22 -6.62 7.79
CA SER A 81 6.21 -6.91 6.77
C SER A 81 5.11 -5.84 6.69
N PHE A 82 5.01 -4.96 7.70
CA PHE A 82 3.95 -3.99 7.93
C PHE A 82 2.54 -4.58 8.01
N LYS A 83 2.45 -5.90 8.21
CA LYS A 83 1.20 -6.66 8.33
C LYS A 83 1.13 -7.33 9.70
N PRO A 84 -0.09 -7.55 10.23
CA PRO A 84 -0.25 -8.35 11.43
C PRO A 84 0.42 -9.72 11.28
N ILE A 85 1.07 -10.20 12.34
CA ILE A 85 1.55 -11.58 12.46
C ILE A 85 0.39 -12.51 12.81
N THR A 86 -0.61 -11.96 13.48
CA THR A 86 -1.85 -12.64 13.85
C THR A 86 -2.47 -13.36 12.65
N GLN A 87 -2.83 -14.64 12.82
CA GLN A 87 -3.42 -15.43 11.75
C GLN A 87 -4.82 -14.93 11.38
N ASP A 88 -5.04 -14.73 10.08
CA ASP A 88 -6.31 -14.31 9.48
C ASP A 88 -7.46 -15.26 9.89
N PRO A 89 -8.37 -14.84 10.78
CA PRO A 89 -9.52 -15.65 11.16
C PRO A 89 -10.50 -15.68 9.99
N PRO A 90 -11.03 -16.85 9.57
CA PRO A 90 -11.97 -16.93 8.44
C PRO A 90 -13.24 -16.12 8.68
N THR A 91 -13.63 -15.90 9.95
CA THR A 91 -14.76 -15.07 10.35
C THR A 91 -14.51 -13.57 10.18
N LEU A 92 -13.25 -13.12 10.17
CA LEU A 92 -12.86 -11.71 10.09
C LEU A 92 -12.13 -11.38 8.77
N ALA A 93 -12.19 -12.24 7.77
CA ALA A 93 -11.48 -12.05 6.50
C ALA A 93 -11.84 -10.73 5.77
N HIS A 94 -13.05 -10.23 5.98
CA HIS A 94 -13.55 -8.99 5.38
C HIS A 94 -13.35 -7.73 6.24
N LEU A 95 -12.68 -7.84 7.39
CA LEU A 95 -12.51 -6.72 8.31
C LEU A 95 -11.68 -5.60 7.67
N SER A 96 -12.20 -4.38 7.74
CA SER A 96 -11.49 -3.18 7.35
C SER A 96 -10.85 -2.51 8.55
N VAL A 97 -9.83 -1.69 8.32
CA VAL A 97 -9.19 -0.93 9.39
C VAL A 97 -10.15 0.09 10.00
N ALA A 98 -11.17 0.54 9.24
CA ALA A 98 -12.22 1.42 9.78
C ALA A 98 -13.00 0.76 10.92
N ASP A 99 -13.23 -0.55 10.85
CA ASP A 99 -14.01 -1.31 11.85
C ASP A 99 -13.29 -1.41 13.19
N LEU A 100 -11.98 -1.13 13.22
CA LEU A 100 -11.15 -1.08 14.42
C LEU A 100 -11.13 0.31 15.08
N ILE A 101 -11.71 1.32 14.42
CA ILE A 101 -11.67 2.72 14.83
C ILE A 101 -13.07 3.15 15.24
N ASP A 102 -13.17 3.84 16.36
CA ASP A 102 -14.40 4.48 16.80
C ASP A 102 -14.77 5.63 15.83
N PRO A 103 -15.94 5.58 15.17
CA PRO A 103 -16.35 6.58 14.19
C PRO A 103 -16.57 7.98 14.79
N ASP A 104 -16.91 8.07 16.08
CA ASP A 104 -17.24 9.33 16.74
C ASP A 104 -15.97 10.05 17.24
N CYS A 105 -15.02 9.26 17.75
CA CYS A 105 -13.84 9.81 18.42
C CYS A 105 -12.55 9.69 17.58
N CYS A 106 -12.57 8.93 16.48
CA CYS A 106 -11.40 8.64 15.64
C CYS A 106 -10.22 8.00 16.41
N TYR A 107 -10.52 7.31 17.51
CA TYR A 107 -9.56 6.53 18.30
C TYR A 107 -9.73 5.04 18.03
N TRP A 108 -8.64 4.28 18.20
CA TRP A 108 -8.69 2.83 18.13
C TRP A 108 -9.54 2.26 19.27
N GLN A 109 -10.39 1.29 18.95
CA GLN A 109 -11.10 0.51 19.96
C GLN A 109 -10.12 -0.49 20.58
N VAL A 110 -9.40 -0.04 21.61
CA VAL A 110 -8.29 -0.78 22.22
C VAL A 110 -8.70 -2.18 22.68
N ASP A 111 -9.90 -2.32 23.25
CA ASP A 111 -10.41 -3.62 23.71
C ASP A 111 -10.65 -4.59 22.55
N LEU A 112 -11.18 -4.08 21.45
CA LEU A 112 -11.43 -4.86 20.23
C LEU A 112 -10.10 -5.25 19.56
N VAL A 113 -9.15 -4.32 19.47
CA VAL A 113 -7.80 -4.57 18.95
C VAL A 113 -7.09 -5.65 19.77
N LYS A 114 -7.11 -5.57 21.11
CA LYS A 114 -6.51 -6.60 21.99
C LYS A 114 -7.19 -7.97 21.90
N THR A 115 -8.45 -8.01 21.47
CA THR A 115 -9.20 -9.27 21.29
C THR A 115 -8.87 -9.92 19.96
N ILE A 116 -8.67 -9.12 18.91
CA ILE A 116 -8.44 -9.60 17.54
C ILE A 116 -6.96 -9.91 17.29
N PHE A 117 -6.05 -9.06 17.78
CA PHE A 117 -4.61 -9.15 17.50
C PHE A 117 -3.83 -9.77 18.65
N TRP A 118 -2.71 -10.40 18.31
CA TRP A 118 -1.73 -10.85 19.29
C TRP A 118 -1.04 -9.69 20.01
N PRO A 119 -0.43 -9.94 21.18
CA PRO A 119 0.28 -8.90 21.94
C PRO A 119 1.39 -8.22 21.13
N GLU A 120 2.06 -8.93 20.22
CA GLU A 120 3.13 -8.36 19.40
C GLU A 120 2.61 -7.33 18.38
N ASP A 121 1.37 -7.48 17.92
CA ASP A 121 0.73 -6.59 16.94
C ASP A 121 -0.09 -5.46 17.59
N SER A 122 -0.46 -5.62 18.87
CA SER A 122 -1.30 -4.68 19.65
C SER A 122 -0.51 -3.83 20.66
N ALA A 123 0.82 -3.94 20.67
CA ALA A 123 1.73 -3.22 21.55
C ALA A 123 1.90 -1.73 21.21
#